data_AF-A0A964VBU2-F1
#
_entry.id   AF-A0A964VBU2-F1
#
_cell.length_a   1.000
_cell.length_b   1.000
_cell.length_c   1.000
_cell.angle_alpha   90.00
_cell.angle_beta   90.00
_cell.angle_gamma   90.00
#
_symmetry.space_group_name_H-M   'P 1'
#
loop_
_entity.id
_entity.type
_entity.pdbx_description
1 polymer ?
#
loop_
_entity_poly.entity_id
_entity_poly.type
_entity_poly.pdbx_seq_one_letter_code
_entity_poly.pdbx_strand_id
1 'polypeptide(L)'
;MALKVAGILLSVTPSEKCNNCAISSTGKQTLRTALTHKKVTKAGVSVAAGDLDGNGFAEIITSAGPGGAPQVNVYASRTYGLLSSFLAYAPQFTGGVYVAVGELTGDTFAEIITGAGSGGGSQVNVFNSQSLQLLTSFFAYAQGFEGGVRVGACDFNGDGVDEIITGAGPGGGPHVKVFDFDLTLVDQFFAGDVGFLGGVFVS
;
A
#
# COMPACT_ATOMS: atom_id res chain seq x y z
N MET A 1 23.34 9.64 -49.54
CA MET A 1 22.84 10.52 -48.47
C MET A 1 21.32 10.42 -48.51
N ALA A 2 20.75 9.58 -47.64
CA ALA A 2 19.32 9.27 -47.65
C ALA A 2 18.85 9.16 -46.20
N LEU A 3 17.95 10.05 -45.79
CA LEU A 3 17.22 9.97 -44.53
C LEU A 3 15.77 9.63 -44.91
N LYS A 4 15.38 8.39 -44.64
CA LYS A 4 14.00 7.91 -44.76
C LYS A 4 13.74 7.11 -43.49
N VAL A 5 12.98 7.68 -42.55
CA VAL A 5 12.44 6.92 -41.42
C VAL A 5 10.95 6.74 -41.69
N ALA A 6 10.59 5.49 -41.97
CA ALA A 6 9.24 5.05 -42.27
C ALA A 6 8.34 5.10 -41.03
N GLY A 7 7.08 5.44 -41.24
CA GLY A 7 6.05 5.39 -40.21
C GLY A 7 5.70 3.98 -39.77
N ILE A 8 5.14 3.85 -38.57
CA ILE A 8 4.40 2.67 -38.13
C ILE A 8 3.12 3.15 -37.45
N LEU A 9 2.00 2.87 -38.12
CA LEU A 9 0.65 2.90 -37.60
C LEU A 9 0.52 1.71 -36.63
N LEU A 10 0.20 1.93 -35.35
CA LEU A 10 -0.12 0.86 -34.40
C LEU A 10 -1.65 0.71 -34.32
N SER A 11 -2.20 -0.23 -35.09
CA SER A 11 -3.54 -0.78 -34.83
C SER A 11 -3.40 -2.06 -34.00
N VAL A 12 -4.10 -2.12 -32.87
CA VAL A 12 -4.18 -3.34 -32.05
C VAL A 12 -5.55 -3.98 -32.33
N THR A 13 -5.57 -5.15 -32.97
CA THR A 13 -6.77 -5.97 -33.05
C THR A 13 -6.92 -6.78 -31.75
N PRO A 14 -8.13 -6.89 -31.18
CA PRO A 14 -8.32 -7.63 -29.94
C PRO A 14 -8.55 -9.11 -30.27
N SER A 15 -7.51 -9.94 -30.19
CA SER A 15 -7.70 -11.39 -30.19
C SER A 15 -6.47 -12.14 -29.69
N GLU A 16 -6.70 -12.96 -28.66
CA GLU A 16 -5.89 -14.11 -28.22
C GLU A 16 -4.52 -13.84 -27.57
N LYS A 17 -4.52 -13.95 -26.23
CA LYS A 17 -3.39 -14.30 -25.35
C LYS A 17 -2.03 -13.70 -25.72
N CYS A 18 -1.69 -12.54 -25.15
CA CYS A 18 -0.33 -12.02 -25.22
C CYS A 18 0.62 -12.90 -24.38
N ASN A 19 1.27 -13.88 -25.03
CA ASN A 19 2.24 -14.76 -24.40
C ASN A 19 3.64 -14.13 -24.25
N ASN A 20 3.83 -12.88 -24.69
CA ASN A 20 5.08 -12.11 -24.56
C ASN A 20 4.84 -10.60 -24.78
N CYS A 21 4.02 -9.97 -23.95
CA CYS A 21 3.92 -8.51 -23.93
C CYS A 21 5.07 -7.92 -23.11
N ALA A 22 6.12 -7.44 -23.78
CA ALA A 22 7.14 -6.59 -23.16
C ALA A 22 6.64 -5.13 -23.15
N ILE A 23 6.57 -4.52 -21.96
CA ILE A 23 6.44 -3.05 -21.85
C ILE A 23 7.86 -2.48 -22.01
N SER A 24 8.13 -1.86 -23.16
CA SER A 24 9.39 -1.16 -23.43
C SER A 24 9.29 0.28 -22.92
N SER A 25 10.17 0.67 -22.01
CA SER A 25 10.42 2.09 -21.68
C SER A 25 11.66 2.55 -22.45
N THR A 26 11.48 3.50 -23.36
CA THR A 26 12.58 4.23 -23.98
C THR A 26 13.20 5.16 -22.94
N GLY A 27 14.21 4.68 -22.20
CA GLY A 27 14.99 5.54 -21.31
C GLY A 27 15.68 4.84 -20.14
N LYS A 28 16.89 4.33 -20.37
CA LYS A 28 18.00 4.16 -19.41
C LYS A 28 17.77 3.49 -18.04
N GLN A 29 16.77 2.63 -17.85
CA GLN A 29 16.80 1.61 -16.79
C GLN A 29 16.32 0.25 -17.29
N THR A 30 17.19 -0.75 -17.20
CA THR A 30 16.88 -2.12 -17.61
C THR A 30 16.00 -2.80 -16.57
N LEU A 31 14.68 -2.77 -16.75
CA LEU A 31 13.73 -3.62 -16.02
C LEU A 31 13.98 -5.09 -16.42
N ARG A 32 14.65 -5.85 -15.53
CA ARG A 32 14.80 -7.29 -15.69
C ARG A 32 13.68 -8.00 -14.95
N THR A 33 12.61 -8.32 -15.67
CA THR A 33 11.55 -9.20 -15.18
C THR A 33 11.92 -10.65 -15.48
N ALA A 34 12.29 -11.43 -14.45
CA ALA A 34 12.37 -12.88 -14.53
C ALA A 34 11.01 -13.48 -14.13
N LEU A 35 10.11 -13.70 -15.11
CA LEU A 35 8.85 -14.40 -14.89
C LEU A 35 9.05 -15.89 -15.17
N THR A 36 9.38 -16.67 -14.15
CA THR A 36 9.16 -18.12 -14.14
C THR A 36 7.72 -18.38 -13.71
N HIS A 37 6.82 -18.59 -14.68
CA HIS A 37 5.46 -19.17 -14.54
C HIS A 37 4.77 -19.05 -13.17
N LYS A 38 4.70 -17.85 -12.59
CA LYS A 38 3.82 -17.55 -11.45
C LYS A 38 2.65 -16.78 -12.03
N LYS A 39 1.43 -17.30 -11.83
CA LYS A 39 0.16 -16.64 -12.18
C LYS A 39 0.31 -15.14 -11.92
N VAL A 40 0.35 -14.33 -12.98
CA VAL A 40 0.31 -12.87 -12.85
C VAL A 40 -1.07 -12.56 -12.33
N THR A 41 -1.20 -12.47 -11.01
CA THR A 41 -2.38 -11.89 -10.39
C THR A 41 -2.45 -10.47 -10.91
N LYS A 42 -3.49 -10.17 -11.70
CA LYS A 42 -3.84 -8.80 -12.11
C LYS A 42 -4.36 -7.97 -10.93
N ALA A 43 -3.83 -8.23 -9.74
CA ALA A 43 -4.10 -7.46 -8.54
C ALA A 43 -3.20 -6.23 -8.60
N GLY A 44 -3.74 -5.06 -8.26
CA GLY A 44 -2.93 -3.87 -8.06
C GLY A 44 -1.90 -4.07 -6.94
N VAL A 45 -1.02 -3.10 -6.74
CA VAL A 45 -0.04 -3.10 -5.64
C VAL A 45 -0.20 -1.77 -4.90
N SER A 46 -0.20 -1.80 -3.57
CA SER A 46 0.02 -0.60 -2.74
C SER A 46 1.48 -0.60 -2.29
N VAL A 47 2.10 0.58 -2.28
CA VAL A 47 3.52 0.76 -2.01
C VAL A 47 3.69 1.87 -0.99
N ALA A 48 4.60 1.66 -0.03
CA ALA A 48 5.10 2.67 0.89
C ALA A 48 6.63 2.58 0.95
N ALA A 49 7.26 3.62 1.49
CA ALA A 49 8.69 3.62 1.77
C ALA A 49 8.94 4.29 3.12
N GLY A 50 9.86 3.73 3.90
CA GLY A 50 10.31 4.30 5.16
C GLY A 50 11.48 3.51 5.72
N ASP A 51 12.25 4.13 6.62
CA ASP A 51 13.44 3.52 7.22
C ASP A 51 13.01 2.55 8.32
N LEU A 52 12.98 1.26 7.98
CA LEU A 52 12.51 0.21 8.86
C LEU A 52 13.63 -0.30 9.77
N ASP A 53 14.91 -0.11 9.40
CA ASP A 53 16.07 -0.64 10.13
C ASP A 53 16.97 0.44 10.76
N GLY A 54 16.56 1.71 10.69
CA GLY A 54 17.21 2.85 11.33
C GLY A 54 18.57 3.20 10.71
N ASN A 55 18.86 2.73 9.50
CA ASN A 55 20.17 2.91 8.86
C ASN A 55 20.28 4.24 8.06
N GLY A 56 19.21 5.03 8.01
CA GLY A 56 19.08 6.28 7.27
C GLY A 56 18.67 6.11 5.80
N PHE A 57 18.35 4.90 5.35
CA PHE A 57 17.84 4.60 4.01
C PHE A 57 16.49 3.92 4.12
N ALA A 58 15.49 4.45 3.41
CA ALA A 58 14.17 3.84 3.38
C ALA A 58 14.19 2.46 2.70
N GLU A 59 13.41 1.52 3.20
CA GLU A 59 13.02 0.28 2.54
C GLU A 59 11.81 0.51 1.64
N ILE A 60 11.57 -0.42 0.70
CA ILE A 60 10.38 -0.44 -0.14
C ILE A 60 9.43 -1.50 0.39
N ILE A 61 8.22 -1.09 0.75
CA ILE A 61 7.18 -1.98 1.24
C ILE A 61 6.11 -2.09 0.16
N THR A 62 5.73 -3.30 -0.19
CA THR A 62 4.65 -3.55 -1.16
C THR A 62 3.61 -4.47 -0.56
N SER A 63 2.35 -4.26 -0.92
CA SER A 63 1.25 -5.12 -0.53
C SER A 63 0.37 -5.48 -1.71
N ALA A 64 -0.23 -6.68 -1.64
CA ALA A 64 -1.12 -7.16 -2.69
C ALA A 64 -2.45 -6.40 -2.69
N GLY A 65 -2.89 -5.96 -3.87
CA GLY A 65 -4.23 -5.43 -4.10
C GLY A 65 -5.30 -6.53 -4.19
N PRO A 66 -6.55 -6.14 -4.52
CA PRO A 66 -7.68 -7.05 -4.57
C PRO A 66 -7.45 -8.27 -5.47
N GLY A 67 -7.84 -9.45 -4.99
CA GLY A 67 -7.68 -10.74 -5.66
C GLY A 67 -6.37 -11.48 -5.36
N GLY A 68 -5.42 -10.84 -4.66
CA GLY A 68 -4.26 -11.50 -4.06
C GLY A 68 -4.50 -11.91 -2.60
N ALA A 69 -3.71 -12.84 -2.08
CA ALA A 69 -3.59 -13.04 -0.63
C ALA A 69 -3.07 -11.76 0.03
N PRO A 70 -3.27 -11.50 1.33
CA PRO A 70 -2.94 -10.23 1.98
C PRO A 70 -1.44 -10.13 2.31
N GLN A 71 -0.64 -10.38 1.29
CA GLN A 71 0.81 -10.45 1.35
C GLN A 71 1.41 -9.05 1.40
N VAL A 72 2.30 -8.84 2.37
CA VAL A 72 3.21 -7.69 2.45
C VAL A 72 4.64 -8.20 2.21
N ASN A 73 5.41 -7.47 1.42
CA ASN A 73 6.82 -7.73 1.16
C ASN A 73 7.63 -6.48 1.41
N VAL A 74 8.78 -6.64 2.06
CA VAL A 74 9.75 -5.58 2.30
C VAL A 74 11.00 -5.84 1.48
N TYR A 75 11.48 -4.83 0.76
CA TYR A 75 12.67 -4.90 -0.07
C TYR A 75 13.68 -3.85 0.35
N ALA A 76 14.96 -4.21 0.33
CA ALA A 76 16.04 -3.26 0.44
C ALA A 76 16.00 -2.30 -0.76
N SER A 77 15.97 -0.99 -0.53
CA SER A 77 15.87 0.01 -1.62
C SER A 77 17.09 0.04 -2.54
N ARG A 78 18.27 -0.34 -2.03
CA ARG A 78 19.54 -0.26 -2.75
C ARG A 78 19.83 -1.46 -3.64
N THR A 79 19.41 -2.64 -3.19
CA THR A 79 19.70 -3.92 -3.87
C THR A 79 18.44 -4.56 -4.46
N TYR A 80 17.25 -4.08 -4.08
CA TYR A 80 15.95 -4.65 -4.40
C TYR A 80 15.79 -6.11 -3.94
N GLY A 81 16.64 -6.54 -3.00
CA GLY A 81 16.54 -7.86 -2.38
C GLY A 81 15.34 -7.91 -1.43
N LEU A 82 14.59 -9.02 -1.47
CA LEU A 82 13.52 -9.27 -0.50
C LEU A 82 14.14 -9.48 0.89
N LEU A 83 13.75 -8.63 1.83
CA LEU A 83 14.19 -8.70 3.23
C LEU A 83 13.21 -9.54 4.06
N SER A 84 11.91 -9.28 3.92
CA SER A 84 10.88 -9.98 4.67
C SER A 84 9.56 -10.09 3.90
N SER A 85 8.71 -11.03 4.31
CA SER A 85 7.46 -11.37 3.64
C SER A 85 6.49 -12.01 4.64
N PHE A 86 5.30 -11.43 4.80
CA PHE A 86 4.29 -11.92 5.76
C PHE A 86 2.85 -11.62 5.30
N LEU A 87 1.88 -12.30 5.91
CA LEU A 87 0.46 -12.04 5.68
C LEU A 87 -0.07 -11.05 6.74
N ALA A 88 -0.59 -9.90 6.31
CA ALA A 88 -1.10 -8.86 7.21
C ALA A 88 -2.50 -9.20 7.79
N TYR A 89 -3.22 -10.10 7.13
CA TYR A 89 -4.58 -10.53 7.48
C TYR A 89 -4.73 -12.04 7.27
N ALA A 90 -5.90 -12.57 7.59
CA ALA A 90 -6.20 -13.99 7.42
C ALA A 90 -5.91 -14.47 5.97
N PRO A 91 -5.30 -15.64 5.76
CA PRO A 91 -4.83 -16.07 4.43
C PRO A 91 -5.89 -16.09 3.33
N GLN A 92 -7.17 -16.28 3.68
CA GLN A 92 -8.29 -16.28 2.76
C GLN A 92 -8.81 -14.88 2.39
N PHE A 93 -8.36 -13.83 3.09
CA PHE A 93 -8.75 -12.46 2.78
C PHE A 93 -8.13 -12.02 1.45
N THR A 94 -8.97 -11.55 0.53
CA THR A 94 -8.54 -11.16 -0.82
C THR A 94 -9.00 -9.76 -1.21
N GLY A 95 -9.44 -8.96 -0.24
CA GLY A 95 -9.88 -7.58 -0.44
C GLY A 95 -8.77 -6.60 -0.81
N GLY A 96 -7.51 -7.05 -0.75
CA GLY A 96 -6.32 -6.23 -0.91
C GLY A 96 -5.89 -5.58 0.40
N VAL A 97 -4.68 -5.03 0.40
CA VAL A 97 -4.07 -4.38 1.57
C VAL A 97 -3.51 -3.03 1.15
N TYR A 98 -3.86 -1.99 1.88
CA TYR A 98 -3.21 -0.68 1.81
C TYR A 98 -2.08 -0.64 2.83
N VAL A 99 -0.93 -0.05 2.48
CA VAL A 99 0.24 0.00 3.37
C VAL A 99 0.75 1.42 3.51
N ALA A 100 1.17 1.76 4.73
CA ALA A 100 1.90 2.96 5.09
C ALA A 100 3.04 2.59 6.06
N VAL A 101 3.94 3.54 6.28
CA VAL A 101 5.09 3.40 7.20
C VAL A 101 5.21 4.70 7.98
N GLY A 102 5.46 4.61 9.27
CA GLY A 102 5.67 5.76 10.17
C GLY A 102 6.32 5.31 11.47
N GLU A 103 7.02 6.22 12.15
CA GLU A 103 7.65 5.98 13.45
C GLU A 103 6.62 6.22 14.55
N LEU A 104 6.01 5.18 15.10
CA LEU A 104 4.83 5.31 15.99
C LEU A 104 5.18 5.11 17.48
N THR A 105 6.42 4.72 17.80
CA THR A 105 6.78 4.23 19.13
C THR A 105 7.86 5.06 19.84
N GLY A 106 8.38 6.09 19.18
CA GLY A 106 9.51 6.91 19.64
C GLY A 106 10.84 6.19 19.55
N ASP A 107 10.94 5.09 18.79
CA ASP A 107 12.18 4.38 18.56
C ASP A 107 12.83 4.81 17.22
N THR A 108 13.94 4.17 16.83
CA THR A 108 14.65 4.55 15.58
C THR A 108 14.15 3.79 14.35
N PHE A 109 13.13 2.93 14.49
CA PHE A 109 12.64 2.02 13.48
C PHE A 109 11.18 2.35 13.16
N ALA A 110 10.88 2.67 11.91
CA ALA A 110 9.48 2.88 11.54
C ALA A 110 8.67 1.56 11.58
N GLU A 111 7.39 1.66 11.95
CA GLU A 111 6.41 0.60 11.92
C GLU A 111 5.77 0.42 10.54
N ILE A 112 5.25 -0.79 10.29
CA ILE A 112 4.45 -1.08 9.10
C ILE A 112 2.97 -1.01 9.47
N ILE A 113 2.24 -0.09 8.85
CA ILE A 113 0.81 0.10 9.05
C ILE A 113 0.08 -0.49 7.85
N THR A 114 -0.92 -1.32 8.09
CA THR A 114 -1.73 -1.92 7.04
C THR A 114 -3.20 -1.64 7.25
N GLY A 115 -3.91 -1.32 6.18
CA GLY A 115 -5.36 -1.20 6.13
C GLY A 115 -5.99 -2.30 5.28
N ALA A 116 -7.02 -2.96 5.80
CA ALA A 116 -7.78 -3.94 5.05
C ALA A 116 -8.53 -3.26 3.89
N GLY A 117 -8.48 -3.86 2.70
CA GLY A 117 -9.31 -3.45 1.56
C GLY A 117 -10.77 -3.90 1.69
N SER A 118 -11.46 -3.97 0.55
CA SER A 118 -12.90 -4.26 0.50
C SER A 118 -13.26 -5.60 1.15
N GLY A 119 -14.29 -5.61 2.01
CA GLY A 119 -14.78 -6.81 2.69
C GLY A 119 -13.94 -7.27 3.90
N GLY A 120 -12.96 -6.47 4.32
CA GLY A 120 -12.17 -6.71 5.53
C GLY A 120 -12.53 -5.74 6.67
N GLY A 121 -13.68 -5.08 6.59
CA GLY A 121 -14.02 -4.00 7.50
C GLY A 121 -13.10 -2.78 7.37
N SER A 122 -13.10 -1.93 8.40
CA SER A 122 -12.13 -0.84 8.58
C SER A 122 -10.92 -1.25 9.43
N GLN A 123 -10.50 -2.51 9.32
CA GLN A 123 -9.42 -3.04 10.14
C GLN A 123 -8.08 -2.42 9.75
N VAL A 124 -7.37 -1.92 10.77
CA VAL A 124 -5.98 -1.46 10.70
C VAL A 124 -5.14 -2.37 11.58
N ASN A 125 -4.00 -2.84 11.05
CA ASN A 125 -3.00 -3.59 11.79
C ASN A 125 -1.65 -2.87 11.71
N VAL A 126 -0.98 -2.72 12.84
CA VAL A 126 0.37 -2.14 12.95
C VAL A 126 1.34 -3.23 13.36
N PHE A 127 2.45 -3.34 12.63
CA PHE A 127 3.47 -4.34 12.86
C PHE A 127 4.81 -3.69 13.19
N ASN A 128 5.50 -4.26 14.18
CA ASN A 128 6.91 -3.95 14.40
C ASN A 128 7.72 -4.43 13.19
N SER A 129 8.49 -3.55 12.59
CA SER A 129 9.19 -3.83 11.32
C SER A 129 10.31 -4.87 11.45
N GLN A 130 10.94 -4.96 12.62
CA GLN A 130 12.04 -5.87 12.90
C GLN A 130 11.56 -7.30 13.17
N SER A 131 10.57 -7.45 14.06
CA SER A 131 10.08 -8.75 14.53
C SER A 131 8.86 -9.26 13.77
N LEU A 132 8.21 -8.39 12.98
CA LEU A 132 6.92 -8.61 12.32
C LEU A 132 5.79 -8.99 13.28
N GLN A 133 5.96 -8.73 14.58
CA GLN A 133 4.91 -8.90 15.57
C GLN A 133 3.84 -7.84 15.38
N LEU A 134 2.58 -8.26 15.52
CA LEU A 134 1.44 -7.35 15.56
C LEU A 134 1.50 -6.55 16.87
N LEU A 135 1.64 -5.23 16.76
CA LEU A 135 1.69 -4.31 17.90
C LEU A 135 0.29 -3.89 18.32
N THR A 136 -0.54 -3.49 17.37
CA THR A 136 -1.93 -3.10 17.62
C THR A 136 -2.85 -3.44 16.44
N SER A 137 -4.13 -3.62 16.73
CA SER A 137 -5.18 -3.93 15.76
C SER A 137 -6.51 -3.34 16.18
N PHE A 138 -7.15 -2.59 15.29
CA PHE A 138 -8.40 -1.90 15.61
C PHE A 138 -9.25 -1.63 14.36
N PHE A 139 -10.52 -1.27 14.57
CA PHE A 139 -11.42 -0.81 13.51
C PHE A 139 -11.52 0.72 13.57
N ALA A 140 -11.08 1.41 12.52
CA ALA A 140 -11.06 2.88 12.48
C ALA A 140 -12.46 3.51 12.31
N TYR A 141 -13.38 2.76 11.71
CA TYR A 141 -14.77 3.17 11.44
C TYR A 141 -15.74 2.12 12.01
N ALA A 142 -17.04 2.30 11.76
CA ALA A 142 -18.07 1.38 12.27
C ALA A 142 -17.74 -0.07 11.92
N GLN A 143 -17.92 -1.00 12.87
CA GLN A 143 -17.52 -2.40 12.72
C GLN A 143 -18.22 -3.13 11.55
N GLY A 144 -19.40 -2.65 11.13
CA GLY A 144 -20.12 -3.17 9.95
C GLY A 144 -19.79 -2.47 8.63
N PHE A 145 -18.83 -1.54 8.61
CA PHE A 145 -18.41 -0.84 7.41
C PHE A 145 -17.36 -1.66 6.64
N GLU A 146 -17.73 -2.14 5.45
CA GLU A 146 -16.94 -3.08 4.64
C GLU A 146 -16.15 -2.43 3.48
N GLY A 147 -16.10 -1.10 3.43
CA GLY A 147 -15.41 -0.37 2.35
C GLY A 147 -13.88 -0.46 2.39
N GLY A 148 -13.33 -1.05 3.44
CA GLY A 148 -11.90 -1.01 3.71
C GLY A 148 -11.44 0.32 4.30
N VAL A 149 -10.16 0.40 4.61
CA VAL A 149 -9.50 1.58 5.17
C VAL A 149 -8.19 1.85 4.44
N ARG A 150 -7.97 3.11 4.08
CA ARG A 150 -6.69 3.61 3.55
C ARG A 150 -5.90 4.15 4.72
N VAL A 151 -4.59 3.96 4.72
CA VAL A 151 -3.72 4.31 5.85
C VAL A 151 -2.59 5.22 5.38
N GLY A 152 -2.19 6.14 6.24
CA GLY A 152 -1.03 7.02 6.12
C GLY A 152 -0.46 7.27 7.51
N ALA A 153 0.70 7.91 7.60
CA ALA A 153 1.29 8.31 8.86
C ALA A 153 2.07 9.62 8.73
N CYS A 154 2.01 10.45 9.76
CA CYS A 154 2.88 11.60 9.93
C CYS A 154 2.78 12.13 11.37
N ASP A 155 3.84 12.79 11.84
CA ASP A 155 3.85 13.63 13.03
C ASP A 155 2.91 14.83 12.84
N PHE A 156 1.64 14.62 13.15
CA PHE A 156 0.55 15.58 13.00
C PHE A 156 0.52 16.55 14.18
N ASN A 157 0.89 16.08 15.39
CA ASN A 157 0.81 16.87 16.61
C ASN A 157 2.12 17.62 16.97
N GLY A 158 3.25 17.23 16.38
CA GLY A 158 4.57 17.85 16.56
C GLY A 158 5.35 17.35 17.78
N ASP A 159 5.05 16.17 18.31
CA ASP A 159 5.73 15.58 19.49
C ASP A 159 6.93 14.69 19.12
N GLY A 160 7.15 14.46 17.83
CA GLY A 160 8.26 13.70 17.29
C GLY A 160 7.99 12.21 17.07
N VAL A 161 6.76 11.74 17.30
CA VAL A 161 6.27 10.45 16.79
C VAL A 161 5.17 10.69 15.75
N ASP A 162 5.00 9.76 14.82
CA ASP A 162 3.95 9.84 13.82
C ASP A 162 2.59 9.38 14.38
N GLU A 163 1.52 10.03 13.95
CA GLU A 163 0.15 9.53 14.12
C GLU A 163 -0.28 8.63 12.96
N ILE A 164 -1.22 7.72 13.25
CA ILE A 164 -1.91 6.88 12.26
C ILE A 164 -3.07 7.66 11.64
N ILE A 165 -2.96 7.93 10.34
CA ILE A 165 -4.03 8.55 9.56
C ILE A 165 -4.83 7.47 8.85
N THR A 166 -6.15 7.53 8.95
CA THR A 166 -7.06 6.59 8.28
C THR A 166 -8.05 7.33 7.40
N GLY A 167 -8.28 6.81 6.19
CA GLY A 167 -9.29 7.28 5.26
C GLY A 167 -10.35 6.19 5.02
N ALA A 168 -11.63 6.54 5.15
CA ALA A 168 -12.71 5.61 4.87
C ALA A 168 -12.72 5.21 3.39
N GLY A 169 -12.98 3.94 3.12
CA GLY A 169 -13.15 3.43 1.77
C GLY A 169 -14.46 3.76 1.08
N PRO A 170 -14.69 3.18 -0.12
CA PRO A 170 -15.98 3.24 -0.79
C PRO A 170 -17.14 2.85 0.13
N GLY A 171 -18.19 3.67 0.15
CA GLY A 171 -19.33 3.58 1.06
C GLY A 171 -19.21 4.43 2.34
N GLY A 172 -18.02 4.94 2.66
CA GLY A 172 -17.72 5.58 3.95
C GLY A 172 -17.47 7.10 3.92
N GLY A 173 -17.94 7.83 2.90
CA GLY A 173 -17.70 9.28 2.79
C GLY A 173 -16.21 9.65 2.65
N PRO A 174 -15.85 10.93 2.45
CA PRO A 174 -14.45 11.35 2.51
C PRO A 174 -13.99 11.54 3.96
N HIS A 175 -14.33 10.62 4.87
CA HIS A 175 -14.01 10.73 6.31
C HIS A 175 -12.55 10.36 6.54
N VAL A 176 -11.82 11.25 7.20
CA VAL A 176 -10.45 11.05 7.67
C VAL A 176 -10.45 11.08 9.20
N LYS A 177 -9.68 10.19 9.82
CA LYS A 177 -9.41 10.18 11.26
C LYS A 177 -7.92 10.04 11.52
N VAL A 178 -7.44 10.71 12.55
CA VAL A 178 -6.05 10.71 13.01
C VAL A 178 -6.03 10.09 14.41
N PHE A 179 -5.20 9.08 14.61
CA PHE A 179 -5.06 8.35 15.87
C PHE A 179 -3.61 8.38 16.34
N ASP A 180 -3.43 8.54 17.64
CA ASP A 180 -2.18 8.22 18.31
C ASP A 180 -1.98 6.68 18.33
N PHE A 181 -0.77 6.20 18.59
CA PHE A 181 -0.44 4.78 18.68
C PHE A 181 -1.22 4.07 19.81
N ASP A 182 -1.56 4.79 20.89
CA ASP A 182 -2.42 4.30 21.97
C ASP A 182 -3.91 4.21 21.58
N LEU A 183 -4.24 4.54 20.32
CA LEU A 183 -5.56 4.57 19.71
C LEU A 183 -6.45 5.71 20.17
N THR A 184 -5.91 6.71 20.87
CA THR A 184 -6.60 7.96 21.13
C THR A 184 -6.90 8.67 19.80
N LEU A 185 -8.17 9.03 19.59
CA LEU A 185 -8.56 9.84 18.43
C LEU A 185 -8.10 11.28 18.64
N VAL A 186 -7.12 11.71 17.85
CA VAL A 186 -6.53 13.05 17.90
C VAL A 186 -7.42 14.04 17.13
N ASP A 187 -7.81 13.69 15.90
CA ASP A 187 -8.65 14.53 15.05
C ASP A 187 -9.49 13.71 14.06
N GLN A 188 -10.54 14.34 13.52
CA GLN A 188 -11.30 13.80 12.40
C GLN A 188 -12.00 14.90 11.60
N PHE A 189 -12.05 14.73 10.28
CA PHE A 189 -12.72 15.66 9.39
C PHE A 189 -13.21 14.97 8.11
N PHE A 190 -14.06 15.66 7.34
CA PHE A 190 -14.46 15.22 6.01
C PHE A 190 -13.68 16.00 4.94
N ALA A 191 -12.91 15.30 4.12
CA ALA A 191 -12.07 15.86 3.05
C ALA A 191 -12.87 16.13 1.76
N GLY A 192 -14.04 16.75 1.89
CA GLY A 192 -14.92 17.07 0.76
C GLY A 192 -16.40 16.98 1.12
N ASP A 193 -17.23 16.83 0.09
CA ASP A 193 -18.68 16.68 0.23
C ASP A 193 -19.02 15.37 0.95
N VAL A 194 -19.74 15.46 2.08
CA VAL A 194 -20.17 14.30 2.87
C VAL A 194 -21.10 13.35 2.09
N GLY A 195 -21.76 13.83 1.04
CA GLY A 195 -22.55 13.02 0.11
C GLY A 195 -21.71 12.18 -0.85
N PHE A 196 -20.40 12.45 -0.97
CA PHE A 196 -19.51 11.66 -1.80
C PHE A 196 -19.12 10.35 -1.12
N LEU A 197 -19.72 9.24 -1.54
CA LEU A 197 -19.46 7.92 -0.96
C LEU A 197 -18.31 7.15 -1.64
N GLY A 198 -17.43 7.82 -2.39
CA GLY A 198 -16.28 7.16 -3.03
C GLY A 198 -15.14 6.83 -2.07
N GLY A 199 -15.20 7.32 -0.84
CA GLY A 199 -14.11 7.20 0.14
C GLY A 199 -13.07 8.31 -0.02
N VAL A 200 -11.96 8.17 0.70
CA VAL A 200 -10.80 9.05 0.60
C VAL A 200 -9.51 8.23 0.69
N PHE A 201 -8.51 8.62 -0.08
CA PHE A 201 -7.15 8.09 0.04
C PHE A 201 -6.33 9.03 0.91
N VAL A 202 -5.57 8.45 1.81
CA VAL A 202 -4.56 9.10 2.64
C VAL A 202 -3.23 8.40 2.37
N SER A 203 -2.12 9.12 2.47
CA SER A 203 -0.76 8.63 2.23
C SER A 203 0.25 9.52 2.93
#